data_AF-A0A6G1BCV8-F1
#
_entry.id   AF-A0A6G1BCV8-F1
#
_cell.length_a   1.000
_cell.length_b   1.000
_cell.length_c   1.000
_cell.angle_alpha   90.00
_cell.angle_beta   90.00
_cell.angle_gamma   90.00
#
_symmetry.space_group_name_H-M   'P 1'
#
loop_
_entity.id
_entity.type
_entity.pdbx_description
1 polymer ?
#
loop_
_entity_poly.entity_id
_entity_poly.type
_entity_poly.pdbx_seq_one_letter_code
_entity_poly.pdbx_strand_id
1 'polypeptide(L)'
;ACAGAGVRARVRACAGAGVRARVRACAGAGVRARVRACAGAGVRARVRACAGAGVRARVRACAGAGVRARVRACAGAGVRARVRACAGAGVRARVRACAGAGVRARVRACAGAGVRARVRACAGAGVRARVRACAGAGVRARVRACAGAGVRARVRACAGAGVRARVRACAGAGVRARVRACAGAGVRARVRACAGAGVRARVRACAGAGVRARVRACAGAGVRARVRACAGAGVRARVRACAGAGVRARVRACAGAGVGT
;
A
#
# COMPACT_ATOMS: atom_id res chain seq x y z
N ALA A 1 -12.51 23.25 18.90
CA ALA A 1 -11.37 23.59 19.76
C ALA A 1 -10.21 22.59 19.65
N CYS A 2 -9.07 22.93 20.25
CA CYS A 2 -8.05 22.01 20.75
C CYS A 2 -8.08 22.10 22.30
N ALA A 3 -8.04 21.00 23.05
CA ALA A 3 -7.81 20.98 24.52
C ALA A 3 -7.56 19.54 25.03
N GLY A 4 -6.68 19.27 26.01
CA GLY A 4 -5.29 19.73 26.01
C GLY A 4 -4.60 19.17 24.75
N ALA A 5 -3.97 20.05 23.98
CA ALA A 5 -4.51 20.35 22.65
C ALA A 5 -4.83 19.14 21.71
N GLY A 6 -6.08 18.63 21.77
CA GLY A 6 -6.87 18.30 20.56
C GLY A 6 -7.02 16.83 20.12
N VAL A 7 -7.27 15.91 21.05
CA VAL A 7 -7.61 14.50 20.74
C VAL A 7 -9.07 14.36 20.26
N ARG A 8 -9.37 13.26 19.54
CA ARG A 8 -10.65 12.51 19.47
C ARG A 8 -11.26 12.36 18.06
N ALA A 9 -12.44 11.76 18.03
CA ALA A 9 -12.89 10.81 17.01
C ALA A 9 -14.34 10.41 17.26
N ARG A 10 -14.98 9.77 16.27
CA ARG A 10 -15.74 8.51 16.42
C ARG A 10 -16.35 8.10 15.06
N VAL A 11 -17.65 7.94 15.00
CA VAL A 11 -18.29 6.70 14.52
C VAL A 11 -19.77 7.04 14.34
N ARG A 12 -20.45 6.53 13.30
CA ARG A 12 -21.77 5.86 13.35
C ARG A 12 -22.29 5.63 11.92
N ALA A 13 -23.35 4.82 11.84
CA ALA A 13 -23.89 4.13 10.67
C ALA A 13 -25.22 3.51 11.07
N CYS A 14 -26.13 3.35 10.11
CA CYS A 14 -27.41 2.65 10.22
C CYS A 14 -27.68 1.90 8.89
N ALA A 15 -28.90 1.44 8.66
CA ALA A 15 -29.40 1.06 7.33
C ALA A 15 -29.41 2.27 6.37
N GLY A 16 -29.61 2.04 5.07
CA GLY A 16 -29.68 3.08 4.03
C GLY A 16 -28.35 3.40 3.32
N ALA A 17 -27.42 4.12 3.97
CA ALA A 17 -26.00 4.31 3.57
C ALA A 17 -25.18 5.14 4.58
N GLY A 18 -24.66 4.55 5.66
CA GLY A 18 -24.14 5.30 6.83
C GLY A 18 -22.70 5.86 6.76
N VAL A 19 -22.49 7.12 7.17
CA VAL A 19 -21.44 7.95 6.55
C VAL A 19 -20.48 8.69 7.53
N ARG A 20 -19.80 9.73 7.05
CA ARG A 20 -18.88 10.65 7.76
C ARG A 20 -17.65 10.00 8.45
N ALA A 21 -16.97 10.84 9.25
CA ALA A 21 -15.57 11.20 8.95
C ALA A 21 -14.94 12.04 10.07
N ARG A 22 -13.79 12.66 9.73
CA ARG A 22 -13.17 13.82 10.40
C ARG A 22 -12.45 13.40 11.72
N VAL A 23 -11.47 14.10 12.30
CA VAL A 23 -10.40 15.05 11.85
C VAL A 23 -9.55 15.46 13.09
N ARG A 24 -8.46 16.21 12.88
CA ARG A 24 -7.75 17.09 13.85
C ARG A 24 -6.85 16.35 14.86
N ALA A 25 -6.20 17.15 15.71
CA ALA A 25 -4.81 17.60 15.57
C ALA A 25 -4.45 18.53 16.76
N CYS A 26 -3.51 19.47 16.57
CA CYS A 26 -2.90 20.39 17.55
C CYS A 26 -1.75 19.73 18.37
N ALA A 27 -0.90 20.52 19.05
CA ALA A 27 0.36 20.09 19.70
C ALA A 27 0.18 19.86 21.22
N GLY A 28 0.92 19.01 21.96
CA GLY A 28 2.00 18.05 21.62
C GLY A 28 1.54 16.71 21.02
N ALA A 29 0.33 16.74 20.46
CA ALA A 29 -0.40 15.74 19.72
C ALA A 29 -1.02 14.58 20.50
N GLY A 30 -2.19 14.10 20.08
CA GLY A 30 -3.04 14.62 18.99
C GLY A 30 -3.37 13.51 18.02
N VAL A 31 -4.53 12.91 18.27
CA VAL A 31 -4.72 11.49 18.03
C VAL A 31 -6.18 11.26 17.64
N ARG A 32 -6.37 10.16 16.92
CA ARG A 32 -7.64 9.48 16.59
C ARG A 32 -8.03 9.62 15.11
N ALA A 33 -9.29 9.29 14.84
CA ALA A 33 -9.58 8.03 14.14
C ALA A 33 -11.06 7.85 13.81
N ARG A 34 -11.32 6.64 13.30
CA ARG A 34 -12.63 5.97 13.23
C ARG A 34 -13.48 6.59 12.09
N VAL A 35 -14.64 6.07 11.68
CA VAL A 35 -15.09 4.69 11.30
C VAL A 35 -16.48 4.85 10.67
N ARG A 36 -16.93 3.81 9.95
CA ARG A 36 -18.34 3.44 9.67
C ARG A 36 -18.84 3.74 8.24
N ALA A 37 -20.10 3.36 7.99
CA ALA A 37 -20.41 2.12 7.25
C ALA A 37 -21.91 1.80 7.04
N CYS A 38 -22.16 0.52 6.74
CA CYS A 38 -23.43 -0.17 6.63
C CYS A 38 -24.19 0.15 5.34
N ALA A 39 -25.13 -0.75 4.99
CA ALA A 39 -25.53 -1.05 3.63
C ALA A 39 -25.98 0.21 2.86
N GLY A 40 -25.47 0.42 1.63
CA GLY A 40 -25.80 1.56 0.77
C GLY A 40 -24.80 2.01 -0.32
N ALA A 41 -23.53 2.38 -0.08
CA ALA A 41 -22.68 2.15 1.07
C ALA A 41 -22.41 3.40 1.88
N GLY A 42 -22.10 3.12 3.13
CA GLY A 42 -21.24 3.96 3.93
C GLY A 42 -19.85 4.28 3.34
N VAL A 43 -19.43 5.52 3.60
CA VAL A 43 -18.30 6.20 2.98
C VAL A 43 -17.44 6.85 4.06
N ARG A 44 -16.36 7.48 3.59
CA ARG A 44 -15.56 8.50 4.29
C ARG A 44 -14.68 7.91 5.42
N ALA A 45 -14.08 8.79 6.24
CA ALA A 45 -12.83 9.43 5.84
C ALA A 45 -12.00 9.97 7.02
N ARG A 46 -10.82 10.49 6.64
CA ARG A 46 -10.05 11.53 7.34
C ARG A 46 -9.36 11.10 8.67
N VAL A 47 -8.57 11.95 9.33
CA VAL A 47 -7.37 12.72 8.85
C VAL A 47 -6.63 13.41 10.03
N ARG A 48 -5.37 13.83 9.75
CA ARG A 48 -4.50 14.78 10.51
C ARG A 48 -4.12 14.35 11.95
N ALA A 49 -3.26 15.06 12.69
CA ALA A 49 -1.87 15.52 12.40
C ALA A 49 -1.30 16.33 13.60
N CYS A 50 -0.19 17.05 13.36
CA CYS A 50 0.54 17.99 14.23
C CYS A 50 1.39 17.29 15.31
N ALA A 51 2.46 17.95 15.78
CA ALA A 51 3.59 17.35 16.51
C ALA A 51 3.26 17.09 17.99
N GLY A 52 3.78 16.08 18.70
CA GLY A 52 4.76 15.04 18.35
C GLY A 52 4.34 13.58 18.68
N ALA A 53 3.17 13.31 19.26
CA ALA A 53 2.57 11.97 19.25
C ALA A 53 2.05 11.56 17.84
N GLY A 54 0.81 11.87 17.44
CA GLY A 54 0.45 11.90 16.00
C GLY A 54 0.21 10.55 15.31
N VAL A 55 -1.05 10.13 15.26
CA VAL A 55 -1.40 8.71 15.29
C VAL A 55 -2.73 8.43 14.56
N ARG A 56 -2.98 7.14 14.31
CA ARG A 56 -4.29 6.56 13.92
C ARG A 56 -4.84 7.03 12.55
N ALA A 57 -6.10 6.71 12.22
CA ALA A 57 -6.51 5.34 11.88
C ALA A 57 -7.87 5.28 11.18
N ARG A 58 -8.15 4.06 10.70
CA ARG A 58 -9.49 3.48 10.52
C ARG A 58 -10.33 4.06 9.35
N VAL A 59 -11.52 3.51 9.01
CA VAL A 59 -11.86 2.09 8.68
C VAL A 59 -13.31 1.99 8.11
N ARG A 60 -13.66 0.81 7.57
CA ARG A 60 -14.97 0.35 7.00
C ARG A 60 -15.26 0.93 5.57
N ALA A 61 -16.01 0.29 4.64
CA ALA A 61 -16.97 -0.87 4.60
C ALA A 61 -18.43 -0.46 4.90
N CYS A 62 -19.52 -1.15 4.55
CA CYS A 62 -19.80 -2.40 3.81
C CYS A 62 -20.97 -2.14 2.82
N ALA A 63 -21.02 -2.86 1.68
CA ALA A 63 -22.04 -2.89 0.63
C ALA A 63 -22.46 -1.55 -0.01
N GLY A 64 -22.09 -1.32 -1.29
CA GLY A 64 -22.54 -0.18 -2.14
C GLY A 64 -21.48 0.88 -2.55
N ALA A 65 -21.88 2.04 -3.06
CA ALA A 65 -21.09 2.91 -3.96
C ALA A 65 -19.56 3.13 -3.71
N GLY A 66 -19.04 3.47 -2.51
CA GLY A 66 -17.57 3.45 -2.33
C GLY A 66 -16.93 4.15 -1.12
N VAL A 67 -15.70 3.76 -0.80
CA VAL A 67 -14.93 4.18 0.39
C VAL A 67 -13.76 5.10 0.04
N ARG A 68 -13.69 6.30 0.65
CA ARG A 68 -12.57 7.26 0.49
C ARG A 68 -11.94 7.62 1.85
N ALA A 69 -10.71 7.16 2.11
CA ALA A 69 -9.96 7.43 3.34
C ALA A 69 -8.65 8.20 3.08
N ARG A 70 -8.33 9.19 3.93
CA ARG A 70 -7.05 9.91 3.92
C ARG A 70 -6.53 10.06 5.35
N VAL A 71 -5.27 9.73 5.59
CA VAL A 71 -4.51 9.99 6.83
C VAL A 71 -3.27 10.81 6.47
N ARG A 72 -2.98 11.85 7.25
CA ARG A 72 -1.78 12.69 7.16
C ARG A 72 -1.24 12.88 8.58
N ALA A 73 0.07 12.85 8.78
CA ALA A 73 0.76 13.35 9.97
C ALA A 73 2.03 14.09 9.53
N CYS A 74 2.51 15.04 10.33
CA CYS A 74 3.68 15.86 10.01
C CYS A 74 4.88 15.41 10.84
N ALA A 75 4.87 15.58 12.16
CA ALA A 75 5.74 14.86 13.08
C ALA A 75 4.91 13.88 13.92
N GLY A 76 5.50 12.74 14.35
CA GLY A 76 4.77 11.80 15.20
C GLY A 76 5.41 10.44 15.46
N ALA A 77 5.41 9.95 16.69
CA ALA A 77 5.91 8.61 17.06
C ALA A 77 5.30 7.44 16.26
N GLY A 78 4.05 7.51 15.73
CA GLY A 78 3.55 6.36 14.94
C GLY A 78 2.20 6.46 14.20
N VAL A 79 2.25 6.60 12.87
CA VAL A 79 1.05 6.61 12.00
C VAL A 79 0.53 5.18 11.73
N ARG A 80 -0.59 4.80 12.37
CA ARG A 80 -1.28 3.50 12.13
C ARG A 80 -2.61 3.67 11.38
N ALA A 81 -2.59 3.53 10.05
CA ALA A 81 -3.78 3.59 9.19
C ALA A 81 -4.33 2.19 8.83
N ARG A 82 -5.66 2.00 8.90
CA ARG A 82 -6.35 0.80 8.40
C ARG A 82 -7.60 1.20 7.61
N VAL A 83 -7.83 0.58 6.46
CA VAL A 83 -9.03 0.71 5.63
C VAL A 83 -9.47 -0.72 5.27
N ARG A 84 -10.76 -1.01 5.39
CA ARG A 84 -11.40 -2.28 5.02
C ARG A 84 -12.67 -1.90 4.25
N ALA A 85 -13.01 -2.59 3.19
CA ALA A 85 -14.31 -2.54 2.51
C ALA A 85 -14.71 -3.97 2.12
N CYS A 86 -16.00 -4.28 2.09
CA CYS A 86 -16.48 -5.63 1.76
C CYS A 86 -17.06 -5.70 0.34
N ALA A 87 -18.02 -4.87 -0.03
CA ALA A 87 -18.50 -4.72 -1.41
C ALA A 87 -18.64 -3.22 -1.74
N GLY A 88 -18.44 -2.82 -3.00
CA GLY A 88 -18.65 -1.44 -3.46
C GLY A 88 -17.76 -0.95 -4.62
N ALA A 89 -18.24 0.02 -5.42
CA ALA A 89 -17.59 0.42 -6.67
C ALA A 89 -16.17 1.03 -6.55
N GLY A 90 -15.70 1.44 -5.37
CA GLY A 90 -14.27 1.68 -5.21
C GLY A 90 -13.73 2.05 -3.83
N VAL A 91 -12.48 1.67 -3.57
CA VAL A 91 -11.72 1.98 -2.33
C VAL A 91 -10.52 2.87 -2.65
N ARG A 92 -10.55 4.14 -2.21
CA ARG A 92 -9.43 5.09 -2.36
C ARG A 92 -8.81 5.41 -0.99
N ALA A 93 -7.62 4.90 -0.71
CA ALA A 93 -6.89 5.12 0.55
C ALA A 93 -5.58 5.91 0.32
N ARG A 94 -5.36 6.98 1.08
CA ARG A 94 -4.06 7.71 1.10
C ARG A 94 -3.52 7.86 2.52
N VAL A 95 -2.26 7.53 2.74
CA VAL A 95 -1.52 7.73 4.00
C VAL A 95 -0.27 8.55 3.69
N ARG A 96 -0.04 9.65 4.41
CA ARG A 96 1.17 10.48 4.36
C ARG A 96 1.70 10.66 5.79
N ALA A 97 2.99 10.49 5.99
CA ALA A 97 3.73 10.97 7.16
C ALA A 97 4.92 11.81 6.66
N CYS A 98 5.30 12.87 7.37
CA CYS A 98 6.54 13.59 7.04
C CYS A 98 7.71 13.02 7.88
N ALA A 99 7.73 13.19 9.20
CA ALA A 99 8.68 12.57 10.13
C ALA A 99 7.96 11.64 11.13
N GLY A 100 8.63 10.60 11.63
CA GLY A 100 8.09 9.75 12.69
C GLY A 100 8.57 8.29 12.75
N ALA A 101 8.65 7.69 13.94
CA ALA A 101 9.26 6.36 14.14
C ALA A 101 8.56 5.19 13.40
N GLY A 102 7.30 5.31 12.94
CA GLY A 102 6.78 4.28 12.03
C GLY A 102 5.43 4.51 11.37
N VAL A 103 5.32 4.14 10.09
CA VAL A 103 4.09 4.18 9.29
C VAL A 103 3.58 2.77 9.02
N ARG A 104 2.46 2.37 9.64
CA ARG A 104 1.77 1.09 9.39
C ARG A 104 0.44 1.32 8.67
N ALA A 105 0.37 1.02 7.37
CA ALA A 105 -0.83 1.17 6.54
C ALA A 105 -1.38 -0.20 6.11
N ARG A 106 -2.68 -0.45 6.32
CA ARG A 106 -3.38 -1.64 5.77
C ARG A 106 -4.63 -1.22 4.99
N VAL A 107 -4.80 -1.71 3.77
CA VAL A 107 -6.00 -1.57 2.94
C VAL A 107 -6.49 -2.97 2.58
N ARG A 108 -7.76 -3.27 2.81
CA ARG A 108 -8.43 -4.47 2.30
C ARG A 108 -9.71 -4.07 1.56
N ALA A 109 -9.99 -4.71 0.43
CA ALA A 109 -11.31 -4.79 -0.20
C ALA A 109 -11.65 -6.27 -0.39
N CYS A 110 -12.92 -6.68 -0.29
CA CYS A 110 -13.34 -8.02 -0.70
C CYS A 110 -13.80 -7.98 -2.16
N ALA A 111 -14.92 -7.34 -2.51
CA ALA A 111 -15.39 -7.09 -3.88
C ALA A 111 -15.43 -5.58 -4.21
N GLY A 112 -15.28 -5.21 -5.49
CA GLY A 112 -15.47 -3.82 -5.95
C GLY A 112 -14.63 -3.36 -7.14
N ALA A 113 -15.15 -2.45 -7.98
CA ALA A 113 -14.53 -2.06 -9.26
C ALA A 113 -13.13 -1.39 -9.17
N GLY A 114 -12.62 -0.99 -7.99
CA GLY A 114 -11.18 -0.76 -7.87
C GLY A 114 -10.62 -0.29 -6.54
N VAL A 115 -9.39 -0.71 -6.24
CA VAL A 115 -8.62 -0.35 -5.04
C VAL A 115 -7.44 0.55 -5.40
N ARG A 116 -7.47 1.82 -4.99
CA ARG A 116 -6.37 2.80 -5.16
C ARG A 116 -5.74 3.14 -3.81
N ALA A 117 -4.59 2.55 -3.47
CA ALA A 117 -3.86 2.80 -2.24
C ALA A 117 -2.57 3.61 -2.48
N ARG A 118 -2.33 4.67 -1.71
CA ARG A 118 -1.07 5.43 -1.72
C ARG A 118 -0.54 5.61 -0.30
N VAL A 119 0.70 5.18 -0.04
CA VAL A 119 1.43 5.41 1.22
C VAL A 119 2.67 6.24 0.89
N ARG A 120 2.92 7.32 1.63
CA ARG A 120 4.16 8.10 1.58
C ARG A 120 4.68 8.33 3.01
N ALA A 121 5.98 8.19 3.23
CA ALA A 121 6.71 8.69 4.39
C ALA A 121 7.88 9.54 3.87
N CYS A 122 8.27 10.62 4.56
CA CYS A 122 9.49 11.35 4.20
C CYS A 122 10.68 10.84 5.03
N ALA A 123 10.64 10.90 6.36
CA ALA A 123 11.63 10.35 7.30
C ALA A 123 10.94 9.41 8.31
N GLY A 124 11.64 8.36 8.78
CA GLY A 124 11.13 7.51 9.86
C GLY A 124 11.58 6.05 9.87
N ALA A 125 11.73 5.43 11.05
CA ALA A 125 12.34 4.10 11.22
C ALA A 125 11.61 2.92 10.53
N GLY A 126 10.39 3.07 10.01
CA GLY A 126 9.89 2.07 9.06
C GLY A 126 8.49 2.23 8.47
N VAL A 127 8.35 1.85 7.20
CA VAL A 127 7.09 1.87 6.44
C VAL A 127 6.58 0.45 6.17
N ARG A 128 5.50 0.04 6.84
CA ARG A 128 4.83 -1.26 6.63
C ARG A 128 3.47 -1.06 5.93
N ALA A 129 3.42 -1.27 4.61
CA ALA A 129 2.20 -1.15 3.80
C ALA A 129 1.65 -2.52 3.38
N ARG A 130 0.36 -2.79 3.58
CA ARG A 130 -0.33 -3.99 3.06
C ARG A 130 -1.61 -3.61 2.31
N VAL A 131 -1.75 -4.03 1.07
CA VAL A 131 -2.96 -3.90 0.25
C VAL A 131 -3.47 -5.31 -0.08
N ARG A 132 -4.76 -5.59 0.12
CA ARG A 132 -5.42 -6.81 -0.36
C ARG A 132 -6.72 -6.44 -1.09
N ALA A 133 -7.00 -7.10 -2.19
CA ALA A 133 -8.32 -7.18 -2.83
C ALA A 133 -8.66 -8.67 -3.01
N CYS A 134 -9.93 -9.07 -2.93
CA CYS A 134 -10.33 -10.43 -3.28
C CYS A 134 -10.86 -10.48 -4.72
N ALA A 135 -11.84 -9.67 -5.09
CA ALA A 135 -12.36 -9.50 -6.45
C ALA A 135 -12.45 -8.01 -6.82
N GLY A 136 -12.26 -7.66 -8.11
CA GLY A 136 -12.47 -6.28 -8.59
C GLY A 136 -11.58 -5.83 -9.75
N ALA A 137 -12.10 -4.95 -10.62
CA ALA A 137 -11.45 -4.56 -11.88
C ALA A 137 -10.06 -3.89 -11.79
N GLY A 138 -9.55 -3.53 -10.61
CA GLY A 138 -8.11 -3.29 -10.50
C GLY A 138 -7.54 -2.78 -9.17
N VAL A 139 -6.29 -3.17 -8.89
CA VAL A 139 -5.53 -2.79 -7.68
C VAL A 139 -4.35 -1.89 -8.05
N ARG A 140 -4.43 -0.59 -7.73
CA ARG A 140 -3.34 0.38 -7.92
C ARG A 140 -2.72 0.75 -6.55
N ALA A 141 -1.57 0.18 -6.22
CA ALA A 141 -0.83 0.44 -4.98
C ALA A 141 0.45 1.26 -5.24
N ARG A 142 0.68 2.35 -4.49
CA ARG A 142 1.95 3.11 -4.51
C ARG A 142 2.48 3.30 -3.09
N VAL A 143 3.71 2.90 -2.83
CA VAL A 143 4.45 3.13 -1.57
C VAL A 143 5.67 3.98 -1.90
N ARG A 144 5.88 5.08 -1.17
CA ARG A 144 7.14 5.87 -1.21
C ARG A 144 7.67 6.07 0.21
N ALA A 145 8.97 5.95 0.40
CA ALA A 145 9.72 6.45 1.54
C ALA A 145 10.87 7.32 1.00
N CYS A 146 11.23 8.42 1.67
CA CYS A 146 12.43 9.17 1.29
C CYS A 146 13.64 8.70 2.11
N ALA A 147 13.58 8.72 3.44
CA ALA A 147 14.59 8.22 4.38
C ALA A 147 13.94 7.29 5.42
N GLY A 148 14.65 6.25 5.89
CA GLY A 148 14.21 5.42 7.01
C GLY A 148 14.61 3.93 6.98
N ALA A 149 14.79 3.31 8.15
CA ALA A 149 15.38 1.97 8.32
C ALA A 149 14.61 0.78 7.67
N GLY A 150 13.45 0.97 7.03
CA GLY A 150 13.00 -0.03 6.05
C GLY A 150 11.57 0.09 5.51
N VAL A 151 11.39 -0.36 4.26
CA VAL A 151 10.11 -0.36 3.55
C VAL A 151 9.62 -1.79 3.31
N ARG A 152 8.55 -2.21 4.00
CA ARG A 152 7.88 -3.51 3.80
C ARG A 152 6.52 -3.32 3.13
N ALA A 153 6.45 -3.55 1.82
CA ALA A 153 5.22 -3.43 1.01
C ALA A 153 4.68 -4.82 0.62
N ARG A 154 3.39 -5.08 0.83
CA ARG A 154 2.71 -6.29 0.32
C ARG A 154 1.42 -5.92 -0.43
N VAL A 155 1.23 -6.43 -1.64
CA VAL A 155 0.01 -6.29 -2.45
C VAL A 155 -0.50 -7.69 -2.79
N ARG A 156 -1.77 -7.99 -2.51
CA ARG A 156 -2.46 -9.21 -2.96
C ARG A 156 -3.73 -8.82 -3.73
N ALA A 157 -3.97 -9.42 -4.88
CA ALA A 157 -5.29 -9.58 -5.49
C ALA A 157 -5.59 -11.07 -5.56
N CYS A 158 -6.86 -11.50 -5.45
CA CYS A 158 -7.25 -12.86 -5.77
C CYS A 158 -7.77 -12.92 -7.22
N ALA A 159 -8.79 -12.14 -7.59
CA ALA A 159 -9.32 -11.99 -8.95
C ALA A 159 -9.39 -10.50 -9.33
N GLY A 160 -9.20 -10.17 -10.62
CA GLY A 160 -9.45 -8.81 -11.14
C GLY A 160 -8.54 -8.34 -12.28
N ALA A 161 -9.07 -7.50 -13.18
CA ALA A 161 -8.43 -7.09 -14.45
C ALA A 161 -7.07 -6.36 -14.38
N GLY A 162 -6.50 -6.09 -13.19
CA GLY A 162 -5.06 -5.83 -13.12
C GLY A 162 -4.49 -5.28 -11.81
N VAL A 163 -3.23 -5.64 -11.53
CA VAL A 163 -2.47 -5.22 -10.35
C VAL A 163 -1.32 -4.31 -10.75
N ARG A 164 -1.38 -3.02 -10.41
CA ARG A 164 -0.29 -2.05 -10.61
C ARG A 164 0.32 -1.65 -9.26
N ALA A 165 1.47 -2.21 -8.91
CA ALA A 165 2.22 -1.92 -7.69
C ALA A 165 3.48 -1.09 -7.97
N ARG A 166 3.70 0.00 -7.24
CA ARG A 166 4.97 0.77 -7.27
C ARG A 166 5.51 0.98 -5.85
N VAL A 167 6.76 0.64 -5.61
CA VAL A 167 7.50 0.88 -4.34
C VAL A 167 8.73 1.73 -4.68
N ARG A 168 8.92 2.86 -4.00
CA ARG A 168 10.16 3.66 -4.06
C ARG A 168 10.69 3.88 -2.64
N ALA A 169 11.97 3.63 -2.40
CA ALA A 169 12.74 4.19 -1.30
C ALA A 169 13.82 5.10 -1.91
N CYS A 170 14.22 6.19 -1.24
CA CYS A 170 15.39 6.95 -1.64
C CYS A 170 16.61 6.52 -0.80
N ALA A 171 16.54 6.58 0.52
CA ALA A 171 17.56 6.10 1.46
C ALA A 171 16.92 5.16 2.52
N GLY A 172 17.64 4.12 2.94
CA GLY A 172 17.26 3.29 4.10
C GLY A 172 17.63 1.81 4.04
N ALA A 173 17.83 1.19 5.20
CA ALA A 173 18.40 -0.16 5.39
C ALA A 173 17.63 -1.36 4.78
N GLY A 174 16.54 -1.15 4.02
CA GLY A 174 16.09 -2.19 3.10
C GLY A 174 14.65 -2.11 2.59
N VAL A 175 14.44 -2.62 1.38
CA VAL A 175 13.14 -2.62 0.68
C VAL A 175 12.65 -4.06 0.46
N ARG A 176 11.61 -4.48 1.18
CA ARG A 176 10.94 -5.78 0.98
C ARG A 176 9.57 -5.58 0.31
N ALA A 177 9.47 -5.82 -0.98
CA ALA A 177 8.24 -5.74 -1.77
C ALA A 177 7.71 -7.14 -2.14
N ARG A 178 6.43 -7.42 -1.90
CA ARG A 178 5.73 -8.62 -2.40
C ARG A 178 4.44 -8.26 -3.13
N VAL A 179 4.26 -8.75 -4.35
CA VAL A 179 3.05 -8.61 -5.17
C VAL A 179 2.55 -10.02 -5.50
N ARG A 180 1.28 -10.32 -5.21
CA ARG A 180 0.61 -11.57 -5.61
C ARG A 180 -0.71 -11.23 -6.32
N ALA A 181 -0.94 -11.80 -7.49
CA ALA A 181 -2.27 -11.99 -8.09
C ALA A 181 -2.55 -13.51 -8.13
N CYS A 182 -3.81 -13.93 -8.01
CA CYS A 182 -4.18 -15.31 -8.33
C CYS A 182 -4.74 -15.39 -9.75
N ALA A 183 -5.73 -14.58 -10.12
CA ALA A 183 -6.31 -14.48 -11.46
C ALA A 183 -6.42 -13.01 -11.89
N GLY A 184 -6.20 -12.71 -13.17
CA GLY A 184 -6.51 -11.40 -13.76
C GLY A 184 -5.55 -10.90 -14.84
N ALA A 185 -6.05 -10.06 -15.76
CA ALA A 185 -5.41 -9.64 -17.01
C ALA A 185 -4.05 -8.88 -16.93
N GLY A 186 -3.44 -8.72 -15.75
CA GLY A 186 -2.01 -8.42 -15.71
C GLY A 186 -1.44 -7.83 -14.42
N VAL A 187 -0.15 -8.11 -14.18
CA VAL A 187 0.59 -7.67 -12.99
C VAL A 187 1.76 -6.77 -13.39
N ARG A 188 1.66 -5.46 -13.11
CA ARG A 188 2.77 -4.50 -13.30
C ARG A 188 3.36 -4.09 -11.95
N ALA A 189 4.54 -4.61 -11.61
CA ALA A 189 5.28 -4.30 -10.38
C ALA A 189 6.53 -3.46 -10.69
N ARG A 190 6.73 -2.33 -9.99
CA ARG A 190 7.99 -1.57 -10.03
C ARG A 190 8.53 -1.35 -8.62
N VAL A 191 9.80 -1.68 -8.38
CA VAL A 191 10.52 -1.44 -7.13
C VAL A 191 11.76 -0.60 -7.45
N ARG A 192 11.93 0.55 -6.79
CA ARG A 192 13.16 1.35 -6.86
C ARG A 192 13.68 1.61 -5.45
N ALA A 193 14.96 1.35 -5.20
CA ALA A 193 15.75 1.96 -4.13
C ALA A 193 16.78 2.89 -4.78
N CYS A 194 17.15 3.99 -4.13
CA CYS A 194 18.35 4.72 -4.54
C CYS A 194 19.54 4.19 -3.72
N ALA A 195 19.58 4.44 -2.41
CA ALA A 195 20.58 3.94 -1.48
C ALA A 195 19.97 3.01 -0.39
N GLY A 196 20.66 1.92 -0.05
CA GLY A 196 20.35 1.13 1.14
C GLY A 196 20.74 -0.36 1.07
N ALA A 197 20.91 -0.99 2.25
CA ALA A 197 21.44 -2.35 2.46
C ALA A 197 20.61 -3.54 1.89
N GLY A 198 19.64 -3.29 1.00
CA GLY A 198 19.17 -4.35 0.10
C GLY A 198 17.71 -4.30 -0.33
N VAL A 199 17.45 -4.82 -1.53
CA VAL A 199 16.14 -4.87 -2.18
C VAL A 199 15.69 -6.31 -2.37
N ARG A 200 14.63 -6.73 -1.67
CA ARG A 200 13.97 -8.04 -1.86
C ARG A 200 12.59 -7.85 -2.50
N ALA A 201 12.50 -8.09 -3.81
CA ALA A 201 11.25 -8.03 -4.58
C ALA A 201 10.73 -9.44 -4.88
N ARG A 202 9.45 -9.72 -4.65
CA ARG A 202 8.78 -10.94 -5.11
C ARG A 202 7.47 -10.60 -5.84
N VAL A 203 7.29 -11.13 -7.05
CA VAL A 203 6.08 -11.00 -7.87
C VAL A 203 5.58 -12.42 -8.16
N ARG A 204 4.31 -12.71 -7.88
CA ARG A 204 3.65 -13.96 -8.27
C ARG A 204 2.32 -13.64 -8.97
N ALA A 205 2.11 -14.16 -10.17
CA ALA A 205 0.79 -14.40 -10.73
C ALA A 205 0.53 -15.92 -10.69
N CYS A 206 -0.73 -16.35 -10.57
CA CYS A 206 -1.07 -17.74 -10.88
C CYS A 206 -1.60 -17.81 -12.31
N ALA A 207 -2.71 -17.15 -12.64
CA ALA A 207 -3.27 -17.01 -13.99
C ALA A 207 -3.39 -15.53 -14.42
N GLY A 208 -3.09 -15.23 -15.69
CA GLY A 208 -3.41 -13.94 -16.31
C GLY A 208 -2.47 -13.49 -17.43
N ALA A 209 -2.99 -12.66 -18.34
CA ALA A 209 -2.36 -12.21 -19.61
C ALA A 209 -1.04 -11.39 -19.51
N GLY A 210 -0.36 -11.35 -18.36
CA GLY A 210 1.05 -10.99 -18.34
C GLY A 210 1.59 -10.34 -17.07
N VAL A 211 2.88 -10.57 -16.81
CA VAL A 211 3.61 -10.08 -15.64
C VAL A 211 4.75 -9.16 -16.09
N ARG A 212 4.70 -7.87 -15.76
CA ARG A 212 5.82 -6.93 -15.96
C ARG A 212 6.41 -6.48 -14.62
N ALA A 213 7.56 -7.05 -14.25
CA ALA A 213 8.34 -6.65 -13.09
C ALA A 213 9.50 -5.72 -13.51
N ARG A 214 9.76 -4.67 -12.74
CA ARG A 214 11.01 -3.90 -12.82
C ARG A 214 11.57 -3.64 -11.41
N VAL A 215 12.83 -3.97 -11.18
CA VAL A 215 13.56 -3.72 -9.92
C VAL A 215 14.79 -2.88 -10.25
N ARG A 216 14.96 -1.73 -9.59
CA ARG A 216 16.17 -0.90 -9.68
C ARG A 216 16.73 -0.63 -8.28
N ALA A 217 18.01 -0.89 -8.05
CA ALA A 217 18.81 -0.28 -6.99
C ALA A 217 19.82 0.67 -7.64
N CYS A 218 20.34 1.65 -6.88
CA CYS A 218 21.40 2.55 -7.35
C CYS A 218 22.66 2.51 -6.46
N ALA A 219 22.54 2.06 -5.20
CA ALA A 219 23.66 1.80 -4.29
C ALA A 219 23.21 0.85 -3.16
N GLY A 220 24.06 -0.13 -2.81
CA GLY A 220 23.99 -0.87 -1.55
C GLY A 220 23.67 -2.38 -1.64
N ALA A 221 24.07 -3.09 -0.57
CA ALA A 221 24.49 -4.50 -0.46
C ALA A 221 23.69 -5.67 -1.09
N GLY A 222 22.65 -5.46 -1.91
CA GLY A 222 22.17 -6.52 -2.80
C GLY A 222 20.70 -6.49 -3.23
N VAL A 223 20.44 -7.08 -4.41
CA VAL A 223 19.12 -7.10 -5.05
C VAL A 223 18.66 -8.53 -5.28
N ARG A 224 17.68 -9.01 -4.50
CA ARG A 224 17.03 -10.32 -4.72
C ARG A 224 15.64 -10.13 -5.32
N ALA A 225 15.49 -10.37 -6.62
CA ALA A 225 14.23 -10.35 -7.34
C ALA A 225 13.73 -11.76 -7.64
N ARG A 226 12.46 -12.07 -7.37
CA ARG A 226 11.82 -13.31 -7.84
C ARG A 226 10.50 -13.01 -8.53
N VAL A 227 10.32 -13.50 -9.74
CA VAL A 227 9.09 -13.38 -10.54
C VAL A 227 8.60 -14.78 -10.85
N ARG A 228 7.33 -15.10 -10.52
CA ARG A 228 6.68 -16.35 -10.92
C ARG A 228 5.36 -16.05 -11.63
N ALA A 229 5.15 -16.64 -12.79
CA ALA A 229 3.82 -16.85 -13.38
C ALA A 229 3.52 -18.35 -13.34
N CYS A 230 2.25 -18.75 -13.45
CA CYS A 230 1.88 -20.17 -13.55
C CYS A 230 1.00 -20.48 -14.78
N ALA A 231 0.34 -19.47 -15.36
CA ALA A 231 -0.38 -19.53 -16.62
C ALA A 231 -0.55 -18.11 -17.21
N GLY A 232 -0.41 -17.97 -18.53
CA GLY A 232 -0.82 -16.79 -19.31
C GLY A 232 0.32 -15.97 -19.95
N ALA A 233 -0.06 -15.25 -21.02
CA ALA A 233 0.73 -14.77 -22.18
C ALA A 233 2.04 -13.95 -22.00
N GLY A 234 2.71 -13.96 -20.85
CA GLY A 234 4.15 -13.65 -20.81
C GLY A 234 4.67 -12.89 -19.59
N VAL A 235 5.98 -13.05 -19.35
CA VAL A 235 6.69 -12.51 -18.19
C VAL A 235 7.86 -11.64 -18.64
N ARG A 236 7.83 -10.33 -18.35
CA ARG A 236 8.95 -9.40 -18.55
C ARG A 236 9.54 -8.92 -17.22
N ALA A 237 10.82 -9.14 -16.94
CA ALA A 237 11.35 -9.11 -15.57
C ALA A 237 12.70 -8.40 -15.35
N ARG A 238 12.78 -7.11 -15.69
CA ARG A 238 14.04 -6.33 -15.61
C ARG A 238 14.54 -6.05 -14.20
N VAL A 239 15.79 -6.41 -13.93
CA VAL A 239 16.52 -6.07 -12.71
C VAL A 239 17.74 -5.23 -13.09
N ARG A 240 17.95 -4.10 -12.41
CA ARG A 240 19.17 -3.29 -12.52
C ARG A 240 19.69 -2.95 -11.13
N ALA A 241 20.98 -3.06 -10.93
CA ALA A 241 21.69 -2.49 -9.79
C ALA A 241 22.78 -1.55 -10.34
N CYS A 242 23.17 -0.58 -9.55
CA CYS A 242 24.39 0.21 -9.71
C CYS A 242 25.10 0.13 -8.35
N ALA A 243 26.44 0.12 -8.35
CA ALA A 243 27.35 0.17 -7.19
C ALA A 243 27.06 -0.76 -5.97
N GLY A 244 28.02 -1.66 -5.68
CA GLY A 244 28.12 -2.37 -4.40
C GLY A 244 26.96 -3.31 -4.05
N ALA A 245 26.48 -4.12 -5.00
CA ALA A 245 25.24 -4.89 -4.83
C ALA A 245 25.22 -6.25 -5.55
N GLY A 246 25.29 -7.35 -4.79
CA GLY A 246 25.06 -8.69 -5.34
C GLY A 246 23.63 -8.86 -5.88
N VAL A 247 23.48 -9.14 -7.18
CA VAL A 247 22.19 -9.32 -7.85
C VAL A 247 21.82 -10.80 -7.94
N ARG A 248 20.62 -11.17 -7.48
CA ARG A 248 20.03 -12.50 -7.70
C ARG A 248 18.60 -12.33 -8.24
N ALA A 249 18.45 -12.38 -9.55
CA ALA A 249 17.16 -12.47 -10.24
C ALA A 249 16.77 -13.95 -10.39
N ARG A 250 15.48 -14.27 -10.26
CA ARG A 250 14.91 -15.55 -10.73
C ARG A 250 13.54 -15.31 -11.34
N VAL A 251 13.35 -15.79 -12.56
CA VAL A 251 12.09 -15.76 -13.29
C VAL A 251 11.65 -17.21 -13.50
N ARG A 252 10.40 -17.54 -13.21
CA ARG A 252 9.82 -18.86 -13.50
C ARG A 252 8.44 -18.68 -14.12
N ALA A 253 8.28 -19.11 -15.37
CA ALA A 253 6.99 -19.36 -15.97
C ALA A 253 6.60 -20.83 -15.74
N CYS A 254 5.32 -21.13 -15.92
CA CYS A 254 4.79 -22.48 -16.16
C CYS A 254 3.77 -22.31 -17.30
N ALA A 255 3.66 -23.31 -18.19
CA ALA A 255 2.71 -23.46 -19.31
C ALA A 255 2.19 -22.18 -20.03
N GLY A 256 2.51 -22.04 -21.32
CA GLY A 256 1.91 -21.01 -22.20
C GLY A 256 2.32 -19.57 -21.89
N ALA A 257 3.57 -19.33 -21.48
CA ALA A 257 4.02 -18.02 -20.99
C ALA A 257 5.48 -17.69 -21.36
N GLY A 258 5.68 -16.98 -22.48
CA GLY A 258 7.00 -16.53 -22.93
C GLY A 258 7.74 -15.65 -21.90
N VAL A 259 9.05 -15.88 -21.74
CA VAL A 259 9.88 -15.20 -20.73
C VAL A 259 10.85 -14.23 -21.41
N GLY A 260 10.84 -12.97 -20.98
CA GLY A 260 11.85 -11.97 -21.33
C GLY A 260 12.43 -11.32 -20.07
N THR A 261 13.74 -11.18 -20.01
CA THR A 261 14.44 -10.56 -18.86
C THR A 261 14.59 -9.03 -18.96
#